data_AF-A0A8D8CB40-F1
#
_entry.id   AF-A0A8D8CB40-F1
#
_cell.length_a   1.000
_cell.length_b   1.000
_cell.length_c   1.000
_cell.angle_alpha   90.00
_cell.angle_beta   90.00
_cell.angle_gamma   90.00
#
_symmetry.space_group_name_H-M   'P 1'
#
loop_
_entity.id
_entity.type
_entity.pdbx_description
1 polymer ?
#
loop_
_entity_poly.entity_id
_entity_poly.type
_entity_poly.pdbx_seq_one_letter_code
_entity_poly.pdbx_strand_id
1 'polypeptide(L)'
;GDTLRTRALDAPSKQGTMGQPLQLTSNYFKLLRHIEWTLHQYRVDFAPQCASARLMQGLIKEHKKTFGGFLFDGTQLFMVNKLRSDQLTLQSRHERTGDVYQLRIIHTGSVDMTNETGIQVLNLILRRAMAGLNLQLVGRNLFDAAAKIAIREYQIELWPGYITSIRHHERD
;
A
#
# COMPACT_ATOMS: atom_id res chain seq x y z
N GLY A 1 0.32 -3.00 17.50
CA GLY A 1 -0.59 -2.08 18.20
C GLY A 1 -1.94 -2.73 18.14
N ASP A 2 -2.57 -2.94 19.31
CA ASP A 2 -3.85 -3.63 19.39
C ASP A 2 -4.92 -2.92 18.57
N THR A 3 -5.53 -3.68 17.69
CA THR A 3 -6.73 -3.30 16.96
C THR A 3 -7.85 -2.98 17.93
N LEU A 4 -8.46 -1.81 17.82
CA LEU A 4 -9.63 -1.46 18.64
C LEU A 4 -10.82 -2.35 18.23
N ARG A 5 -10.96 -3.51 18.87
CA ARG A 5 -12.07 -4.42 18.64
C ARG A 5 -13.33 -3.83 19.30
N THR A 6 -14.15 -3.16 18.51
CA THR A 6 -15.39 -2.52 18.96
C THR A 6 -16.53 -3.51 19.22
N ARG A 7 -16.42 -4.75 18.73
CA ARG A 7 -17.40 -5.81 18.97
C ARG A 7 -16.99 -6.65 20.18
N ALA A 8 -17.86 -6.68 21.19
CA ALA A 8 -17.69 -7.54 22.36
C ALA A 8 -17.57 -9.02 21.97
N LEU A 9 -16.78 -9.78 22.74
CA LEU A 9 -16.49 -11.20 22.44
C LEU A 9 -17.75 -12.08 22.51
N ASP A 10 -18.69 -11.68 23.35
CA ASP A 10 -19.98 -12.33 23.63
C ASP A 10 -21.14 -11.74 22.80
N ALA A 11 -20.87 -10.78 21.92
CA ALA A 11 -21.91 -10.14 21.14
C ALA A 11 -22.64 -11.15 20.22
N PRO A 12 -23.98 -11.13 20.17
CA PRO A 12 -24.77 -12.06 19.37
C PRO A 12 -24.40 -11.96 17.88
N SER A 13 -24.78 -12.98 17.10
CA SER A 13 -24.53 -13.01 15.66
C SER A 13 -25.14 -11.79 14.96
N LYS A 14 -24.39 -11.20 14.03
CA LYS A 14 -24.90 -10.13 13.14
C LYS A 14 -25.76 -10.70 12.00
N GLN A 15 -25.80 -12.03 11.85
CA GLN A 15 -26.55 -12.69 10.79
C GLN A 15 -28.02 -12.80 11.20
N GLY A 16 -28.90 -12.10 10.49
CA GLY A 16 -30.35 -12.23 10.65
C GLY A 16 -30.88 -13.59 10.16
N THR A 17 -32.06 -13.99 10.64
CA THR A 17 -32.69 -15.29 10.35
C THR A 17 -34.03 -15.20 9.62
N MET A 18 -34.56 -13.99 9.40
CA MET A 18 -35.85 -13.77 8.75
C MET A 18 -35.71 -13.61 7.23
N GLY A 19 -36.78 -13.90 6.49
CA GLY A 19 -36.87 -13.70 5.04
C GLY A 19 -36.59 -14.96 4.22
N GLN A 20 -36.50 -14.80 2.90
CA GLN A 20 -36.19 -15.87 1.95
C GLN A 20 -34.74 -15.73 1.46
N PRO A 21 -33.99 -16.84 1.30
CA PRO A 21 -32.65 -16.79 0.74
C PRO A 21 -32.64 -16.17 -0.66
N LEU A 22 -31.68 -15.28 -0.91
CA LEU A 22 -31.48 -14.64 -2.19
C LEU A 22 -30.02 -14.76 -2.62
N GLN A 23 -29.80 -15.09 -3.88
CA GLN A 23 -28.46 -15.08 -4.47
C GLN A 23 -28.11 -13.63 -4.86
N LEU A 24 -27.02 -13.13 -4.29
CA LEU A 24 -26.50 -11.79 -4.55
C LEU A 24 -25.12 -11.86 -5.17
N THR A 25 -24.84 -10.90 -6.04
CA THR A 25 -23.48 -10.64 -6.55
C THR A 25 -22.95 -9.36 -5.93
N SER A 26 -21.64 -9.27 -5.80
CA SER A 26 -20.98 -8.07 -5.30
C SER A 26 -19.84 -7.66 -6.24
N ASN A 27 -19.37 -6.43 -6.10
CA ASN A 27 -18.19 -5.90 -6.78
C ASN A 27 -16.87 -6.26 -6.07
N TYR A 28 -16.86 -7.31 -5.24
CA TYR A 28 -15.68 -7.82 -4.56
C TYR A 28 -15.08 -8.99 -5.33
N PHE A 29 -13.75 -9.00 -5.42
CA PHE A 29 -12.99 -10.08 -6.02
C PHE A 29 -12.16 -10.77 -4.94
N LYS A 30 -12.27 -12.10 -4.84
CA LYS A 30 -11.52 -12.88 -3.85
C LYS A 30 -10.05 -12.97 -4.25
N LEU A 31 -9.16 -12.64 -3.32
CA LEU A 31 -7.74 -12.88 -3.48
C LEU A 31 -7.47 -14.37 -3.21
N LEU A 32 -7.17 -15.15 -4.26
CA LEU A 32 -7.13 -16.62 -4.17
C LEU A 32 -5.92 -17.19 -3.43
N ARG A 33 -4.88 -16.38 -3.16
CA ARG A 33 -3.62 -16.87 -2.61
C ARG A 33 -3.61 -16.69 -1.10
N HIS A 34 -3.40 -17.77 -0.35
CA HIS A 34 -3.02 -17.70 1.06
C HIS A 34 -1.59 -17.14 1.13
N ILE A 35 -1.44 -15.99 1.78
CA ILE A 35 -0.19 -15.24 1.86
C ILE A 35 0.42 -15.54 3.22
N GLU A 36 1.17 -16.64 3.33
CA GLU A 36 1.79 -17.10 4.59
C GLU A 36 3.15 -16.47 4.88
N TRP A 37 3.63 -15.61 4.00
CA TRP A 37 4.95 -15.00 4.18
C TRP A 37 4.85 -13.78 5.09
N THR A 38 5.75 -13.73 6.05
CA THR A 38 5.98 -12.57 6.91
C THR A 38 6.88 -11.58 6.18
N LEU A 39 6.56 -10.30 6.31
CA LEU A 39 7.40 -9.20 5.82
C LEU A 39 8.27 -8.64 6.94
N HIS A 40 9.50 -8.27 6.62
CA HIS A 40 10.35 -7.50 7.53
C HIS A 40 10.11 -6.01 7.31
N GLN A 41 9.84 -5.30 8.41
CA GLN A 41 9.52 -3.88 8.43
C GLN A 41 10.71 -3.08 8.93
N TYR A 42 11.03 -2.02 8.21
CA TYR A 42 12.13 -1.12 8.51
C TYR A 42 11.65 0.33 8.44
N ARG A 43 12.21 1.19 9.29
CA ARG A 43 12.11 2.64 9.17
C ARG A 43 13.26 3.16 8.33
N VAL A 44 12.99 4.11 7.45
CA VAL A 44 14.01 4.80 6.65
C VAL A 44 14.04 6.27 7.02
N ASP A 45 15.19 6.73 7.49
CA ASP A 45 15.47 8.15 7.73
C ASP A 45 16.44 8.66 6.66
N PHE A 46 16.20 9.88 6.17
CA PHE A 46 17.05 10.54 5.18
C PHE A 46 17.79 11.72 5.82
N ALA A 47 19.08 11.84 5.55
CA ALA A 47 19.92 12.98 5.90
C ALA A 47 20.67 13.49 4.66
N PRO A 48 20.39 14.70 4.16
CA PRO A 48 19.44 15.68 4.68
C PRO A 48 17.99 15.24 4.52
N GLN A 49 17.09 15.87 5.28
CA GLN A 49 15.66 15.55 5.25
C GLN A 49 15.09 15.78 3.84
N CYS A 50 14.35 14.80 3.34
CA CYS A 50 13.77 14.84 2.00
C CYS A 50 12.24 15.00 2.08
N ALA A 51 11.73 16.16 1.68
CA ALA A 51 10.28 16.41 1.66
C ALA A 51 9.56 15.78 0.44
N SER A 52 10.30 15.48 -0.64
CA SER A 52 9.73 14.93 -1.86
C SER A 52 9.61 13.41 -1.80
N ALA A 53 8.39 12.89 -1.73
CA ALA A 53 8.12 11.44 -1.77
C ALA A 53 8.69 10.79 -3.03
N ARG A 54 8.62 11.49 -4.18
CA ARG A 54 9.18 11.01 -5.45
C ARG A 54 10.71 10.88 -5.37
N LEU A 55 11.38 11.83 -4.74
CA LEU A 55 12.83 11.77 -4.55
C LEU A 55 13.21 10.62 -3.61
N MET A 56 12.52 10.47 -2.46
CA MET A 56 12.76 9.35 -1.54
C MET A 56 12.63 7.99 -2.23
N GLN A 57 11.60 7.81 -3.06
CA GLN A 57 11.43 6.60 -3.88
C GLN A 57 12.60 6.38 -4.84
N GLY A 58 13.08 7.44 -5.50
CA GLY A 58 14.25 7.38 -6.38
C GLY A 58 15.51 6.91 -5.65
N LEU A 59 15.83 7.57 -4.53
CA LEU A 59 17.03 7.28 -3.72
C LEU A 59 17.05 5.85 -3.19
N ILE A 60 15.91 5.32 -2.73
CA ILE A 60 15.80 3.91 -2.29
C ILE A 60 15.92 2.94 -3.47
N LYS A 61 15.37 3.30 -4.64
CA LYS A 61 15.38 2.43 -5.82
C LYS A 61 16.80 2.20 -6.37
N GLU A 62 17.75 3.10 -6.13
CA GLU A 62 19.18 2.90 -6.42
C GLU A 62 19.71 1.62 -5.75
N HIS A 63 19.18 1.28 -4.56
CA HIS A 63 19.60 0.13 -3.76
C HIS A 63 18.75 -1.13 -3.99
N LYS A 64 18.01 -1.20 -5.12
CA LYS A 64 17.17 -2.36 -5.46
C LYS A 64 17.95 -3.68 -5.45
N LYS A 65 19.24 -3.68 -5.80
CA LYS A 65 20.08 -4.89 -5.75
C LYS A 65 20.30 -5.39 -4.32
N THR A 66 20.38 -4.47 -3.35
CA THR A 66 20.54 -4.78 -1.93
C THR A 66 19.24 -5.30 -1.32
N PHE A 67 18.10 -4.70 -1.67
CA PHE A 67 16.80 -5.01 -1.08
C PHE A 67 16.02 -6.11 -1.81
N GLY A 68 16.31 -6.33 -3.10
CA GLY A 68 15.48 -7.16 -3.96
C GLY A 68 14.10 -6.53 -4.19
N GLY A 69 13.04 -7.32 -3.98
CA GLY A 69 11.66 -6.85 -4.01
C GLY A 69 11.29 -6.14 -2.71
N PHE A 70 10.95 -4.85 -2.80
CA PHE A 70 10.57 -4.05 -1.65
C PHE A 70 9.33 -3.19 -1.93
N LEU A 71 8.65 -2.80 -0.85
CA LEU A 71 7.59 -1.79 -0.84
C LEU A 71 8.02 -0.66 0.07
N PHE A 72 7.86 0.58 -0.37
CA PHE A 72 8.21 1.77 0.40
C PHE A 72 7.06 2.76 0.33
N ASP A 73 6.63 3.30 1.46
CA ASP A 73 5.49 4.23 1.56
C ASP A 73 5.90 5.69 1.81
N GLY A 74 7.20 5.98 1.94
CA GLY A 74 7.73 7.29 2.31
C GLY A 74 8.43 7.31 3.67
N THR A 75 8.11 6.37 4.55
CA THR A 75 8.70 6.26 5.89
C THR A 75 9.12 4.83 6.21
N GLN A 76 8.30 3.86 5.80
CA GLN A 76 8.47 2.45 6.09
C GLN A 76 8.82 1.68 4.83
N LEU A 77 9.78 0.77 4.99
CA LEU A 77 10.26 -0.15 3.98
C LEU A 77 9.89 -1.57 4.40
N PHE A 78 9.21 -2.30 3.51
CA PHE A 78 8.82 -3.70 3.70
C PHE A 78 9.56 -4.59 2.71
N MET A 79 10.18 -5.65 3.20
CA MET A 79 10.98 -6.59 2.41
C MET A 79 10.69 -8.04 2.79
N VAL A 80 10.68 -8.94 1.80
CA VAL A 80 10.57 -10.40 2.05
C VAL A 80 11.81 -10.90 2.79
N ASN A 81 12.99 -10.41 2.39
CA ASN A 81 14.26 -10.88 2.90
C ASN A 81 14.73 -9.98 4.04
N LYS A 82 15.09 -10.57 5.19
CA LYS A 82 15.70 -9.83 6.28
C LYS A 82 17.11 -9.38 5.88
N LEU A 83 17.44 -8.12 6.17
CA LEU A 83 18.82 -7.64 6.13
C LEU A 83 19.68 -8.39 7.16
N ARG A 84 20.98 -8.55 6.86
CA ARG A 84 21.94 -9.22 7.74
C ARG A 84 22.10 -8.53 9.10
N SER A 85 21.97 -7.21 9.10
CA SER A 85 22.06 -6.37 10.29
C SER A 85 20.74 -5.65 10.51
N ASP A 86 20.37 -5.45 11.77
CA ASP A 86 19.15 -4.71 12.12
C ASP A 86 19.25 -3.21 11.81
N GLN A 87 20.46 -2.70 11.57
CA GLN A 87 20.68 -1.35 11.06
C GLN A 87 21.64 -1.39 9.87
N LEU A 88 21.31 -0.58 8.85
CA LEU A 88 22.12 -0.39 7.66
C LEU A 88 22.09 1.09 7.28
N THR A 89 23.26 1.67 7.02
CA THR A 89 23.36 3.02 6.45
C THR A 89 23.85 2.91 5.02
N LEU A 90 23.12 3.52 4.10
CA LEU A 90 23.46 3.61 2.68
C LEU A 90 23.63 5.07 2.29
N GLN A 91 24.25 5.28 1.13
CA GLN A 91 24.42 6.61 0.55
C GLN A 91 23.89 6.58 -0.88
N SER A 92 23.08 7.57 -1.22
CA SER A 92 22.55 7.81 -2.56
C SER A 92 22.90 9.22 -3.00
N ARG A 93 22.92 9.46 -4.31
CA ARG A 93 23.19 10.79 -4.87
C ARG A 93 22.07 11.19 -5.80
N HIS A 94 21.52 12.39 -5.58
CA HIS A 94 20.53 12.95 -6.49
C HIS A 94 21.14 13.13 -7.89
N GLU A 95 20.60 12.43 -8.89
CA GLU A 95 21.17 12.38 -10.25
C GLU A 95 21.38 13.76 -10.88
N ARG A 96 20.41 14.68 -10.72
CA ARG A 96 20.48 16.02 -11.32
C ARG A 96 21.29 17.06 -10.53
N THR A 97 21.13 17.13 -9.21
CA THR A 97 21.75 18.18 -8.38
C THR A 97 23.10 17.76 -7.81
N GLY A 98 23.38 16.46 -7.77
CA GLY A 98 24.60 15.91 -7.17
C GLY A 98 24.55 15.83 -5.64
N ASP A 99 23.43 16.24 -5.01
CA ASP A 99 23.26 16.22 -3.56
C ASP A 99 23.36 14.80 -3.02
N VAL A 100 24.06 14.67 -1.90
CA VAL A 100 24.29 13.37 -1.25
C VAL A 100 23.28 13.18 -0.13
N TYR A 101 22.64 12.02 -0.12
CA TYR A 101 21.72 11.59 0.92
C TYR A 101 22.24 10.35 1.61
N GLN A 102 22.30 10.38 2.93
CA GLN A 102 22.44 9.20 3.77
C GLN A 102 21.07 8.64 4.11
N LEU A 103 20.90 7.34 3.88
CA LEU A 103 19.69 6.58 4.17
C LEU A 103 20.00 5.67 5.35
N ARG A 104 19.42 5.97 6.51
CA ARG A 104 19.52 5.11 7.70
C ARG A 104 18.30 4.20 7.76
N ILE A 105 18.53 2.89 7.67
CA ILE A 105 17.51 1.86 7.60
C ILE A 105 17.58 1.04 8.88
N ILE A 106 16.50 1.02 9.65
CA ILE A 106 16.45 0.39 10.98
C ILE A 106 15.31 -0.61 11.00
N HIS A 107 15.59 -1.86 11.35
CA HIS A 107 14.58 -2.89 11.52
C HIS A 107 13.68 -2.54 12.70
N THR A 108 12.37 -2.45 12.45
CA THR A 108 11.38 -2.09 13.46
C THR A 108 10.45 -3.25 13.83
N GLY A 109 10.46 -4.33 13.05
CA GLY A 109 9.64 -5.50 13.36
C GLY A 109 9.32 -6.33 12.13
N SER A 110 8.29 -7.16 12.26
CA SER A 110 7.78 -8.02 11.19
C SER A 110 6.27 -7.87 11.07
N VAL A 111 5.77 -7.97 9.83
CA VAL A 111 4.36 -7.85 9.49
C VAL A 111 3.85 -9.21 9.04
N ASP A 112 2.93 -9.76 9.82
CA ASP A 112 2.11 -10.88 9.40
C ASP A 112 1.04 -10.37 8.43
N MET A 113 0.93 -11.01 7.26
CA MET A 113 0.01 -10.61 6.21
C MET A 113 -1.46 -10.88 6.54
N THR A 114 -1.74 -11.65 7.60
CA THR A 114 -3.09 -11.93 8.12
C THR A 114 -3.65 -10.81 9.01
N ASN A 115 -2.79 -9.91 9.51
CA ASN A 115 -3.20 -8.83 10.41
C ASN A 115 -3.49 -7.51 9.67
N GLU A 116 -3.94 -6.48 10.38
CA GLU A 116 -4.28 -5.18 9.77
C GLU A 116 -3.11 -4.50 9.07
N THR A 117 -1.90 -4.59 9.61
CA THR A 117 -0.70 -4.06 8.96
C THR A 117 -0.45 -4.80 7.65
N GLY A 118 -0.70 -6.12 7.62
CA GLY A 118 -0.74 -6.93 6.41
C GLY A 118 -1.72 -6.38 5.35
N ILE A 119 -2.93 -6.00 5.76
CA ILE A 119 -3.92 -5.36 4.87
C ILE A 119 -3.39 -4.04 4.30
N GLN A 120 -2.69 -3.23 5.10
CA GLN A 120 -2.08 -1.98 4.61
C GLN A 120 -1.01 -2.25 3.54
N VAL A 121 -0.17 -3.26 3.76
CA VAL A 121 0.82 -3.72 2.77
C VAL A 121 0.12 -4.20 1.50
N LEU A 122 -0.93 -5.02 1.61
CA LEU A 122 -1.68 -5.49 0.44
C LEU A 122 -2.25 -4.32 -0.37
N ASN A 123 -2.76 -3.28 0.30
CA ASN A 123 -3.21 -2.06 -0.37
C ASN A 123 -2.05 -1.33 -1.08
N LEU A 124 -0.84 -1.34 -0.54
CA LEU A 124 0.34 -0.77 -1.19
C LEU A 124 0.74 -1.59 -2.44
N ILE A 125 0.67 -2.93 -2.36
CA ILE A 125 0.88 -3.82 -3.52
C ILE A 125 -0.17 -3.54 -4.60
N LEU A 126 -1.44 -3.43 -4.23
CA LEU A 126 -2.53 -3.15 -5.17
C LEU A 126 -2.30 -1.80 -5.86
N ARG A 127 -1.97 -0.73 -5.12
CA ARG A 127 -1.65 0.58 -5.71
C ARG A 127 -0.50 0.48 -6.72
N ARG A 128 0.54 -0.30 -6.41
CA ARG A 128 1.67 -0.50 -7.32
C ARG A 128 1.28 -1.31 -8.56
N ALA A 129 0.43 -2.33 -8.42
CA ALA A 129 -0.08 -3.09 -9.56
C ALA A 129 -0.92 -2.21 -10.49
N MET A 130 -1.76 -1.34 -9.92
CA MET A 130 -2.60 -0.40 -10.67
C MET A 130 -1.78 0.71 -11.36
N ALA A 131 -0.56 1.00 -10.91
CA ALA A 131 0.30 2.02 -11.53
C ALA A 131 0.64 1.70 -13.01
N GLY A 132 0.56 0.42 -13.42
CA GLY A 132 0.74 0.03 -14.82
C GLY A 132 -0.42 0.39 -15.75
N LEU A 133 -1.59 0.76 -15.21
CA LEU A 133 -2.79 1.06 -15.99
C LEU A 133 -2.86 2.51 -16.51
N ASN A 134 -1.80 3.30 -16.30
CA ASN A 134 -1.71 4.71 -16.71
C ASN A 134 -2.88 5.59 -16.22
N LEU A 135 -3.39 5.29 -15.02
CA LEU A 135 -4.43 6.07 -14.35
C LEU A 135 -3.83 7.23 -13.54
N GLN A 136 -4.56 8.32 -13.40
CA GLN A 136 -4.22 9.48 -12.58
C GLN A 136 -4.69 9.29 -11.14
N LEU A 137 -3.78 9.48 -10.16
CA LEU A 137 -4.14 9.49 -8.75
C LEU A 137 -4.74 10.84 -8.38
N VAL A 138 -6.03 10.86 -8.02
CA VAL A 138 -6.72 12.04 -7.48
C VAL A 138 -7.18 11.71 -6.06
N GLY A 139 -6.58 12.39 -5.08
CA GLY A 139 -6.76 12.05 -3.67
C GLY A 139 -6.27 10.62 -3.38
N ARG A 140 -7.19 9.69 -3.12
CA ARG A 140 -6.88 8.28 -2.82
C ARG A 140 -7.30 7.31 -3.93
N ASN A 141 -7.96 7.80 -4.98
CA ASN A 141 -8.61 7.01 -6.03
C ASN A 141 -7.90 7.22 -7.38
N LEU A 142 -8.11 6.28 -8.30
CA LEU A 142 -7.45 6.26 -9.59
C LEU A 142 -8.47 6.55 -10.69
N PHE A 143 -8.20 7.54 -11.53
CA PHE A 143 -9.11 8.00 -12.58
C PHE A 143 -8.43 7.99 -13.94
N ASP A 144 -9.19 7.71 -14.98
CA ASP A 144 -8.72 7.74 -16.36
C ASP A 144 -9.00 9.12 -16.98
N ALA A 145 -7.96 9.94 -17.06
CA ALA A 145 -8.05 11.26 -17.69
C ALA A 145 -8.19 11.19 -19.22
N ALA A 146 -7.74 10.09 -19.85
CA ALA A 146 -7.84 9.92 -21.29
C ALA A 146 -9.28 9.57 -21.71
N ALA A 147 -10.01 8.86 -20.86
CA ALA A 147 -11.42 8.52 -21.05
C ALA A 147 -12.40 9.61 -20.53
N LYS A 148 -11.96 10.87 -20.45
CA LYS A 148 -12.80 11.96 -19.93
C LYS A 148 -14.03 12.22 -20.81
N ILE A 149 -15.15 12.52 -20.14
CA ILE A 149 -16.42 12.87 -20.78
C ILE A 149 -16.67 14.35 -20.51
N ALA A 150 -16.75 15.15 -21.58
CA ALA A 150 -17.04 16.57 -21.47
C ALA A 150 -18.57 16.82 -21.42
N ILE A 151 -19.04 17.46 -20.35
CA ILE A 151 -20.42 17.92 -20.21
C ILE A 151 -20.40 19.44 -20.44
N ARG A 152 -20.50 19.81 -21.72
CA ARG A 152 -20.20 21.17 -22.20
C ARG A 152 -21.17 22.20 -21.68
N GLU A 153 -22.41 21.80 -21.46
CA GLU A 153 -23.51 22.62 -20.96
C GLU A 153 -23.18 23.25 -19.59
N TYR A 154 -22.38 22.55 -18.79
CA TYR A 154 -21.98 22.99 -17.45
C TYR A 154 -20.49 23.30 -17.31
N GLN A 155 -19.72 23.22 -18.41
CA GLN A 155 -18.26 23.37 -18.40
C GLN A 155 -17.55 22.40 -17.43
N ILE A 156 -18.05 21.16 -17.34
CA ILE A 156 -17.50 20.11 -16.45
C ILE A 156 -16.86 19.00 -17.28
N GLU A 157 -15.73 18.47 -16.79
CA GLU A 157 -15.15 17.22 -17.27
C GLU A 157 -15.37 16.12 -16.22
N LEU A 158 -15.96 15.00 -16.65
CA LEU A 158 -16.14 13.82 -15.81
C LEU A 158 -15.08 12.78 -16.17
N TRP A 159 -14.25 12.42 -15.20
CA TRP A 159 -13.24 11.38 -15.36
C TRP A 159 -13.74 10.08 -14.73
N PRO A 160 -13.91 9.00 -15.51
CA PRO A 160 -14.23 7.70 -14.94
C PRO A 160 -13.05 7.16 -14.12
N GLY A 161 -13.30 6.28 -13.15
CA GLY A 161 -12.24 5.76 -12.32
C GLY A 161 -12.67 4.65 -11.37
N TYR A 162 -11.74 4.23 -10.54
CA TYR A 162 -11.87 3.12 -9.62
C TYR A 162 -11.51 3.54 -8.20
N ILE A 163 -12.35 3.09 -7.26
CA ILE A 163 -12.04 3.07 -5.83
C ILE A 163 -11.64 1.64 -5.49
N THR A 164 -10.39 1.46 -5.09
CA THR A 164 -9.83 0.13 -4.81
C THR A 164 -9.40 0.01 -3.36
N SER A 165 -9.77 -1.07 -2.70
CA SER A 165 -9.26 -1.40 -1.37
C SER A 165 -9.26 -2.91 -1.15
N ILE A 166 -8.22 -3.41 -0.47
CA ILE A 166 -8.23 -4.75 0.11
C ILE A 166 -8.70 -4.65 1.56
N ARG A 167 -9.58 -5.58 1.96
CA ARG A 167 -10.17 -5.69 3.30
C ARG A 167 -10.26 -7.15 3.69
N HIS A 168 -10.16 -7.43 4.99
CA HIS A 168 -10.49 -8.75 5.52
C HIS A 168 -12.01 -8.92 5.57
N HIS A 169 -12.50 -10.11 5.25
CA HIS A 169 -13.93 -10.42 5.28
C HIS A 169 -14.15 -11.57 6.25
N GLU A 170 -15.25 -11.57 7.01
CA GLU A 170 -15.48 -12.42 8.19
C GLU A 170 -15.43 -13.96 7.94
N ARG A 171 -15.21 -14.42 6.70
CA ARG A 171 -15.13 -15.84 6.33
C ARG A 171 -13.91 -16.22 5.49
N ASP A 172 -12.95 -15.32 5.28
CA ASP A 172 -11.72 -15.54 4.49
C ASP A 172 -10.54 -14.70 4.99
#